data_AF-A0A7C8UD57-F1
#
_entry.id   AF-A0A7C8UD57-F1
#
_cell.length_a   1.000
_cell.length_b   1.000
_cell.length_c   1.000
_cell.angle_alpha   90.00
_cell.angle_beta   90.00
_cell.angle_gamma   90.00
#
_symmetry.space_group_name_H-M   'P 1'
#
loop_
_entity.id
_entity.type
_entity.pdbx_description
1 polymer ?
#
loop_
_entity_poly.entity_id
_entity_poly.type
_entity_poly.pdbx_seq_one_letter_code
_entity_poly.pdbx_strand_id
1 'polypeptide(L)'
;MPRIHSQAYNFEGFVQREVDPGTSQYTCSISLYKTPASVRNCPAFNLTLSYNPLNNKDIGLGEGWALNLPSYEHGKSGTLLLSSGEYYKVEETPNGLTAKDQKLKNFHFKKRGSDYQVTYKTGQIEILSNRGKASDSAVLTKTNSDNQPRLSKIQEDSQGLLEITYSEHEVRIARAPNTSEETPFILTRRNDRLVEVLLPTEDKLSWKFEF
;
A
#
# COMPACT_ATOMS: atom_id res chain seq x y z
N MET A 1 31.62 -24.69 -6.51
CA MET A 1 30.91 -23.51 -5.95
C MET A 1 29.55 -23.99 -5.46
N PRO A 2 29.24 -23.99 -4.15
CA PRO A 2 27.91 -24.39 -3.72
C PRO A 2 26.93 -23.25 -4.04
N ARG A 3 25.93 -23.56 -4.86
CA ARG A 3 24.75 -22.72 -5.05
C ARG A 3 23.95 -22.77 -3.76
N ILE A 4 23.85 -21.63 -3.07
CA ILE A 4 22.96 -21.48 -1.93
C ILE A 4 21.53 -21.43 -2.49
N HIS A 5 20.87 -22.58 -2.51
CA HIS A 5 19.44 -22.67 -2.77
C HIS A 5 18.72 -22.37 -1.46
N SER A 6 18.20 -21.16 -1.31
CA SER A 6 17.25 -20.86 -0.24
C SER A 6 15.87 -21.34 -0.66
N GLN A 7 15.51 -22.58 -0.30
CA GLN A 7 14.11 -23.00 -0.26
C GLN A 7 13.49 -22.46 1.03
N ALA A 8 12.88 -21.28 0.97
CA ALA A 8 12.01 -20.80 2.05
C ALA A 8 10.60 -21.35 1.82
N TYR A 9 10.39 -22.62 2.19
CA TYR A 9 9.09 -23.28 2.16
C TYR A 9 8.42 -23.10 3.53
N ASN A 10 7.19 -22.59 3.49
CA ASN A 10 6.11 -22.71 4.48
C ASN A 10 6.35 -22.27 5.93
N PHE A 11 6.13 -20.98 6.18
CA PHE A 11 5.39 -20.53 7.36
C PHE A 11 4.36 -19.50 6.87
N GLU A 12 3.15 -19.48 7.42
CA GLU A 12 2.17 -18.41 7.24
C GLU A 12 2.78 -17.10 7.79
N GLY A 13 3.68 -16.39 7.12
CA GLY A 13 3.74 -16.01 5.70
C GLY A 13 3.69 -14.50 5.57
N PHE A 14 3.81 -13.78 6.69
CA PHE A 14 3.79 -12.33 6.72
C PHE A 14 4.96 -11.70 5.95
N VAL A 15 6.15 -12.32 5.86
CA VAL A 15 7.29 -11.78 5.08
C VAL A 15 7.61 -12.65 3.87
N GLN A 16 7.72 -12.01 2.72
CA GLN A 16 8.29 -12.56 1.51
C GLN A 16 9.57 -11.79 1.17
N ARG A 17 10.66 -12.52 0.92
CA ARG A 17 11.95 -11.94 0.50
C ARG A 17 12.26 -12.50 -0.87
N GLU A 18 12.47 -11.60 -1.82
CA GLU A 18 12.83 -11.98 -3.18
C GLU A 18 14.11 -11.24 -3.58
N VAL A 19 14.94 -11.94 -4.35
CA VAL A 19 16.12 -11.35 -4.98
C VAL A 19 15.90 -11.52 -6.47
N ASP A 20 15.78 -10.41 -7.19
CA ASP A 20 15.70 -10.47 -8.66
C ASP A 20 17.06 -10.91 -9.22
N PRO A 21 17.16 -12.09 -9.86
CA PRO A 21 18.43 -12.63 -10.34
C PRO A 21 19.08 -11.78 -11.44
N GLY A 22 18.30 -10.94 -12.13
CA GLY A 22 18.80 -10.07 -13.21
C GLY A 22 19.47 -8.79 -12.70
N THR A 23 19.10 -8.33 -11.51
CA THR A 23 19.50 -7.00 -11.00
C THR A 23 20.20 -7.02 -9.65
N SER A 24 20.27 -8.17 -8.97
CA SER A 24 20.79 -8.28 -7.59
C SER A 24 20.10 -7.32 -6.61
N GLN A 25 18.85 -6.96 -6.90
CA GLN A 25 18.05 -6.09 -6.04
C GLN A 25 17.33 -6.93 -4.98
N TYR A 26 17.39 -6.45 -3.74
CA TYR A 26 16.67 -7.03 -2.61
C TYR A 26 15.30 -6.38 -2.48
N THR A 27 14.24 -7.17 -2.57
CA THR A 27 12.88 -6.73 -2.23
C THR A 27 12.39 -7.52 -1.00
N CYS A 28 11.77 -6.80 -0.08
CA CYS A 28 11.17 -7.37 1.13
C CYS A 28 9.71 -6.93 1.18
N SER A 29 8.78 -7.85 1.35
CA SER A 29 7.35 -7.56 1.38
C SER A 29 6.73 -8.14 2.65
N ILE A 30 5.93 -7.36 3.35
CA ILE A 30 5.26 -7.71 4.60
C ILE A 30 3.75 -7.59 4.42
N SER A 31 3.00 -8.69 4.50
CA SER A 31 1.53 -8.65 4.49
C SER A 31 1.03 -8.11 5.83
N LEU A 32 0.36 -6.97 5.79
CA LEU A 32 -0.19 -6.28 6.97
C LEU A 32 -1.65 -6.62 7.22
N TYR A 33 -2.41 -6.83 6.14
CA TYR A 33 -3.83 -7.15 6.21
C TYR A 33 -4.28 -7.88 4.97
N LYS A 34 -5.11 -8.90 5.15
CA LYS A 34 -5.84 -9.53 4.06
C LYS A 34 -7.31 -9.58 4.46
N THR A 35 -8.19 -9.17 3.56
CA THR A 35 -9.64 -9.25 3.81
C THR A 35 -9.99 -10.69 4.19
N PRO A 36 -10.53 -10.93 5.40
CA PRO A 36 -10.94 -12.26 5.82
C PRO A 36 -12.06 -12.77 4.91
N ALA A 37 -12.05 -14.07 4.58
CA ALA A 37 -13.09 -14.68 3.75
C ALA A 37 -14.49 -14.63 4.40
N SER A 38 -14.57 -14.38 5.70
CA SER A 38 -15.82 -14.20 6.45
C SER A 38 -16.51 -12.87 6.16
N VAL A 39 -15.79 -11.86 5.66
CA VAL A 39 -16.36 -10.55 5.32
C VAL A 39 -17.10 -10.65 3.99
N ARG A 40 -18.43 -10.73 4.06
CA ARG A 40 -19.29 -10.85 2.87
C ARG A 40 -19.45 -9.47 2.23
N ASN A 41 -19.40 -9.42 0.89
CA ASN A 41 -19.54 -8.20 0.08
C ASN A 41 -18.38 -7.21 0.12
N CYS A 42 -17.24 -7.55 0.73
CA CYS A 42 -16.00 -6.79 0.61
C CYS A 42 -15.12 -7.39 -0.50
N PRO A 43 -14.64 -6.60 -1.47
CA PRO A 43 -13.64 -7.06 -2.43
C PRO A 43 -12.40 -7.61 -1.72
N ALA A 44 -11.81 -8.67 -2.28
CA ALA A 44 -10.56 -9.21 -1.76
C ALA A 44 -9.47 -8.13 -1.85
N PHE A 45 -8.94 -7.71 -0.70
CA PHE A 45 -7.89 -6.71 -0.60
C PHE A 45 -6.76 -7.26 0.28
N ASN A 46 -5.52 -7.02 -0.15
CA ASN A 46 -4.34 -7.38 0.61
C ASN A 46 -3.46 -6.13 0.73
N LEU A 47 -3.28 -5.63 1.95
CA LEU A 47 -2.35 -4.55 2.26
C LEU A 47 -0.98 -5.16 2.53
N THR A 48 0.00 -4.77 1.73
CA THR A 48 1.39 -5.21 1.82
C THR A 48 2.30 -3.99 1.94
N LEU A 49 3.28 -4.08 2.82
CA LEU A 49 4.36 -3.13 3.00
C LEU A 49 5.62 -3.68 2.32
N SER A 50 6.10 -3.00 1.29
CA SER A 50 7.21 -3.48 0.47
C SER A 50 8.38 -2.50 0.47
N TYR A 51 9.60 -3.04 0.54
CA TYR A 51 10.85 -2.32 0.41
C TYR A 51 11.37 -2.40 -1.03
N ASN A 52 11.70 -1.24 -1.59
CA ASN A 52 12.40 -1.10 -2.85
C ASN A 52 13.55 -0.09 -2.65
N PRO A 53 14.83 -0.49 -2.82
CA PRO A 53 15.97 0.41 -2.63
C PRO A 53 16.04 1.55 -3.66
N LEU A 54 15.31 1.47 -4.77
CA LEU A 54 15.22 2.55 -5.77
C LEU A 54 14.15 3.60 -5.43
N ASN A 55 13.34 3.34 -4.40
CA ASN A 55 12.29 4.24 -3.98
C ASN A 55 12.78 5.18 -2.86
N ASN A 56 13.26 6.36 -3.21
CA ASN A 56 13.78 7.32 -2.23
C ASN A 56 12.66 8.18 -1.57
N LYS A 57 11.40 7.78 -1.71
CA LYS A 57 10.24 8.52 -1.17
C LYS A 57 9.88 7.99 0.22
N ASP A 58 9.91 8.87 1.22
CA ASP A 58 9.33 8.57 2.54
C ASP A 58 7.90 9.12 2.64
N ILE A 59 6.94 8.22 2.87
CA ILE A 59 5.52 8.53 3.12
C ILE A 59 5.13 8.41 4.61
N GLY A 60 6.11 8.47 5.49
CA GLY A 60 5.99 8.27 6.93
C GLY A 60 6.21 6.83 7.38
N LEU A 61 6.64 5.94 6.48
CA LEU A 61 6.93 4.52 6.76
C LEU A 61 8.44 4.25 6.83
N GLY A 62 9.26 5.20 6.37
CA GLY A 62 10.69 5.04 6.15
C GLY A 62 11.03 5.02 4.66
N GLU A 63 12.19 5.55 4.30
CA GLU A 63 12.72 5.57 2.94
C GLU A 63 12.80 4.15 2.36
N GLY A 64 12.42 3.98 1.09
CA GLY A 64 12.35 2.68 0.43
C GLY A 64 11.06 1.90 0.68
N TRP A 65 10.31 2.21 1.75
CA TRP A 65 9.11 1.47 2.13
C TRP A 65 7.83 2.11 1.61
N ALA A 66 6.96 1.28 1.01
CA ALA A 66 5.67 1.72 0.48
C ALA A 66 4.58 0.68 0.73
N LEU A 67 3.33 1.16 0.83
CA LEU A 67 2.15 0.30 0.78
C LEU A 67 1.72 0.09 -0.67
N ASN A 68 1.16 -1.08 -1.00
CA ASN A 68 0.62 -1.40 -2.32
C ASN A 68 -0.73 -0.71 -2.61
N LEU A 69 -0.78 0.61 -2.43
CA LEU A 69 -1.97 1.42 -2.63
C LEU A 69 -2.02 1.95 -4.05
N PRO A 70 -3.22 1.98 -4.67
CA PRO A 70 -3.37 2.62 -5.96
C PRO A 70 -3.16 4.14 -5.80
N SER A 71 -2.50 4.72 -6.79
CA SER A 71 -2.18 6.14 -6.82
C SER A 71 -2.15 6.68 -8.24
N TYR A 72 -2.49 7.95 -8.40
CA TYR A 72 -2.41 8.65 -9.66
C TYR A 72 -1.62 9.95 -9.50
N GLU A 73 -0.51 10.08 -10.21
CA GLU A 73 0.29 11.31 -10.26
C GLU A 73 -0.16 12.19 -11.42
N HIS A 74 -1.05 13.14 -11.17
CA HIS A 74 -1.50 14.08 -12.19
C HIS A 74 -0.50 15.23 -12.34
N GLY A 75 -0.35 15.78 -13.55
CA GLY A 75 0.55 16.90 -13.84
C GLY A 75 2.04 16.55 -14.01
N LYS A 76 2.64 15.72 -13.12
CA LYS A 76 4.06 15.33 -13.21
C LYS A 76 4.30 14.24 -14.26
N SER A 77 3.93 13.03 -13.89
CA SER A 77 4.21 11.83 -14.68
C SER A 77 2.96 11.35 -15.42
N GLY A 78 1.75 11.71 -14.98
CA GLY A 78 0.52 11.14 -15.54
C GLY A 78 0.48 9.63 -15.34
N THR A 79 1.02 9.11 -14.25
CA THR A 79 1.14 7.65 -14.03
C THR A 79 0.08 7.19 -13.03
N LEU A 80 -0.68 6.17 -13.42
CA LEU A 80 -1.64 5.46 -12.57
C LEU A 80 -1.02 4.12 -12.13
N LEU A 81 -0.89 3.94 -10.83
CA LEU A 81 -0.60 2.68 -10.17
C LEU A 81 -1.90 2.08 -9.65
N LEU A 82 -2.15 0.81 -9.97
CA LEU A 82 -3.29 0.05 -9.47
C LEU A 82 -2.91 -0.79 -8.25
N SER A 83 -3.91 -1.23 -7.49
CA SER A 83 -3.72 -2.14 -6.35
C SER A 83 -3.16 -3.51 -6.75
N SER A 84 -3.28 -3.88 -8.04
CA SER A 84 -2.64 -5.06 -8.64
C SER A 84 -1.12 -4.91 -8.82
N GLY A 85 -0.57 -3.70 -8.66
CA GLY A 85 0.83 -3.39 -8.97
C GLY A 85 1.08 -3.00 -10.42
N GLU A 86 0.05 -2.98 -11.27
CA GLU A 86 0.17 -2.53 -12.65
C GLU A 86 0.32 -1.01 -12.74
N TYR A 87 1.21 -0.55 -13.64
CA TYR A 87 1.41 0.87 -13.94
C TYR A 87 0.92 1.20 -15.34
N TYR A 88 0.19 2.30 -15.45
CA TYR A 88 -0.36 2.81 -16.70
C TYR A 88 -0.02 4.29 -16.87
N LYS A 89 0.41 4.68 -18.06
CA LYS A 89 0.49 6.10 -18.44
C LYS A 89 -0.91 6.57 -18.78
N VAL A 90 -1.37 7.67 -18.21
CA VAL A 90 -2.69 8.24 -18.43
C VAL A 90 -2.54 9.55 -19.21
N GLU A 91 -3.35 9.70 -20.25
CA GLU A 91 -3.57 10.98 -20.91
C GLU A 91 -4.88 11.61 -20.41
N GLU A 92 -4.77 12.83 -19.90
CA GLU A 92 -5.92 13.68 -19.61
C GLU A 92 -6.26 14.48 -20.86
N THR A 93 -7.44 14.22 -21.41
CA THR A 93 -8.00 14.94 -22.56
C THR A 93 -9.25 15.71 -22.11
N PRO A 94 -9.73 16.70 -22.89
CA PRO A 94 -11.01 17.36 -22.60
C PRO A 94 -12.19 16.40 -22.48
N ASN A 95 -12.10 15.21 -23.11
CA ASN A 95 -13.14 14.18 -23.11
C ASN A 95 -13.02 13.19 -21.96
N GLY A 96 -11.94 13.26 -21.16
CA GLY A 96 -11.72 12.37 -20.01
C GLY A 96 -10.29 11.86 -19.89
N LEU A 97 -10.11 10.90 -18.98
CA LEU A 97 -8.83 10.25 -18.69
C LEU A 97 -8.75 8.91 -19.43
N THR A 98 -7.64 8.67 -20.13
CA THR A 98 -7.42 7.42 -20.87
C THR A 98 -6.08 6.80 -20.48
N ALA A 99 -6.09 5.55 -20.02
CA ALA A 99 -4.89 4.77 -19.78
C ALA A 99 -4.33 4.25 -21.12
N LYS A 100 -3.08 4.60 -21.43
CA LYS A 100 -2.32 4.06 -22.56
C LYS A 100 -1.96 2.60 -22.31
N ASP A 101 -1.83 1.85 -23.40
CA ASP A 101 -1.34 0.47 -23.40
C ASP A 101 -2.14 -0.50 -22.53
N GLN A 102 -3.41 -0.14 -22.24
CA GLN A 102 -4.36 -1.02 -21.60
C GLN A 102 -4.81 -2.12 -22.58
N LYS A 103 -3.98 -3.16 -22.73
CA LYS A 103 -4.26 -4.32 -23.60
C LYS A 103 -5.49 -5.09 -23.15
N LEU A 104 -5.71 -5.19 -21.85
CA LEU A 104 -6.87 -5.83 -21.24
C LEU A 104 -7.76 -4.75 -20.61
N LYS A 105 -9.01 -4.63 -21.05
CA LYS A 105 -9.99 -3.70 -20.47
C LYS A 105 -10.55 -4.23 -19.13
N ASN A 106 -9.67 -4.40 -18.15
CA ASN A 106 -9.95 -4.90 -16.81
C ASN A 106 -10.37 -3.80 -15.82
N PHE A 107 -10.18 -2.52 -16.15
CA PHE A 107 -10.66 -1.38 -15.35
C PHE A 107 -11.06 -0.20 -16.24
N HIS A 108 -11.83 0.71 -15.66
CA HIS A 108 -12.13 2.03 -16.21
C HIS A 108 -11.67 3.10 -15.23
N PHE A 109 -10.92 4.10 -15.71
CA PHE A 109 -10.42 5.20 -14.91
C PHE A 109 -11.09 6.51 -15.33
N LYS A 110 -11.64 7.25 -14.37
CA LYS A 110 -12.35 8.50 -14.63
C LYS A 110 -12.15 9.53 -13.53
N LYS A 111 -12.36 10.78 -13.90
CA LYS A 111 -12.40 11.91 -12.96
C LYS A 111 -13.77 11.95 -12.28
N ARG A 112 -13.80 12.23 -10.98
CA ARG A 112 -15.00 12.34 -10.15
C ARG A 112 -14.90 13.61 -9.31
N GLY A 113 -15.37 14.73 -9.87
CA GLY A 113 -15.22 16.04 -9.23
C GLY A 113 -13.74 16.42 -9.14
N SER A 114 -13.24 16.63 -7.92
CA SER A 114 -11.81 16.85 -7.65
C SER A 114 -10.98 15.56 -7.58
N ASP A 115 -11.64 14.43 -7.34
CA ASP A 115 -11.02 13.13 -7.10
C ASP A 115 -11.00 12.27 -8.37
N TYR A 116 -10.41 11.08 -8.25
CA TYR A 116 -10.37 10.10 -9.33
C TYR A 116 -10.98 8.77 -8.88
N GLN A 117 -11.51 8.01 -9.83
CA GLN A 117 -12.15 6.74 -9.58
C GLN A 117 -11.62 5.68 -10.56
N VAL A 118 -11.16 4.56 -10.01
CA VAL A 118 -10.90 3.32 -10.75
C VAL A 118 -12.07 2.37 -10.51
N THR A 119 -12.62 1.80 -11.57
CA THR A 119 -13.68 0.79 -11.50
C THR A 119 -13.23 -0.45 -12.24
N TYR A 120 -13.01 -1.54 -11.50
CA TYR A 120 -12.55 -2.81 -12.04
C TYR A 120 -13.73 -3.61 -12.63
N LYS A 121 -13.44 -4.50 -13.57
CA LYS A 121 -14.42 -5.42 -14.17
C LYS A 121 -15.09 -6.33 -13.14
N THR A 122 -14.43 -6.58 -12.01
CA THR A 122 -14.97 -7.32 -10.86
C THR A 122 -16.07 -6.57 -10.11
N GLY A 123 -16.25 -5.27 -10.38
CA GLY A 123 -17.16 -4.40 -9.64
C GLY A 123 -16.49 -3.64 -8.49
N GLN A 124 -15.22 -3.93 -8.18
CA GLN A 124 -14.45 -3.16 -7.20
C GLN A 124 -14.29 -1.71 -7.66
N ILE A 125 -14.47 -0.77 -6.73
CA ILE A 125 -14.30 0.66 -6.98
C ILE A 125 -13.28 1.22 -6.00
N GLU A 126 -12.25 1.88 -6.53
CA GLU A 126 -11.24 2.59 -5.74
C GLU A 126 -11.37 4.08 -6.01
N ILE A 127 -11.40 4.88 -4.94
CA ILE A 127 -11.50 6.33 -5.02
C ILE A 127 -10.15 6.90 -4.57
N LEU A 128 -9.48 7.61 -5.48
CA LEU A 128 -8.21 8.27 -5.21
C LEU A 128 -8.52 9.73 -4.89
N SER A 129 -8.30 10.12 -3.64
CA SER A 129 -8.56 11.49 -3.21
C SER A 129 -7.43 12.40 -3.65
N ASN A 130 -7.78 13.54 -4.23
CA ASN A 130 -6.83 14.56 -4.69
C ASN A 130 -6.60 15.67 -3.65
N ARG A 131 -7.21 15.60 -2.46
CA ARG A 131 -7.08 16.62 -1.38
C ARG A 131 -7.31 18.08 -1.83
N GLY A 132 -8.25 18.30 -2.75
CA GLY A 132 -8.41 19.60 -3.40
C GLY A 132 -7.25 19.91 -4.35
N LYS A 133 -7.42 20.81 -5.31
CA LYS A 133 -6.55 21.02 -6.50
C LYS A 133 -5.03 21.31 -6.24
N ALA A 134 -4.52 21.19 -5.01
CA ALA A 134 -3.16 21.56 -4.60
C ALA A 134 -2.15 20.38 -4.53
N SER A 135 -2.58 19.12 -4.56
CA SER A 135 -1.65 17.97 -4.57
C SER A 135 -1.46 17.46 -6.00
N ASP A 136 -0.24 17.27 -6.49
CA ASP A 136 0.05 16.64 -7.80
C ASP A 136 -0.17 15.10 -7.81
N SER A 137 -0.63 14.54 -6.70
CA SER A 137 -0.82 13.10 -6.54
C SER A 137 -2.09 12.80 -5.76
N ALA A 138 -2.88 11.86 -6.30
CA ALA A 138 -4.06 11.29 -5.68
C ALA A 138 -3.76 9.85 -5.25
N VAL A 139 -4.16 9.47 -4.04
CA VAL A 139 -3.93 8.12 -3.48
C VAL A 139 -5.22 7.62 -2.87
N LEU A 140 -5.39 6.30 -2.76
CA LEU A 140 -6.46 5.72 -1.94
C LEU A 140 -6.29 6.21 -0.49
N THR A 141 -7.11 7.19 -0.12
CA THR A 141 -6.99 7.88 1.15
C THR A 141 -8.34 7.88 1.85
N LYS A 142 -8.36 7.34 3.06
CA LYS A 142 -9.33 7.70 4.11
C LYS A 142 -8.48 8.53 5.08
N THR A 143 -8.85 9.79 5.31
CA THR A 143 -7.94 10.86 5.75
C THR A 143 -7.67 10.90 7.26
N ASN A 144 -6.44 11.31 7.62
CA ASN A 144 -6.14 12.17 8.79
C ASN A 144 -5.13 13.27 8.39
N SER A 145 -5.46 14.48 8.87
CA SER A 145 -4.89 15.85 8.95
C SER A 145 -3.53 16.29 8.39
N ASP A 146 -2.59 15.43 8.02
CA ASP A 146 -1.24 15.91 7.65
C ASP A 146 -1.11 15.99 6.14
N ASN A 147 -0.61 17.11 5.60
CA ASN A 147 -0.61 17.52 4.19
C ASN A 147 -0.01 16.52 3.16
N GLN A 148 0.49 15.37 3.61
CA GLN A 148 0.92 14.22 2.80
C GLN A 148 -0.19 13.15 2.64
N PRO A 149 -0.59 12.76 1.42
CA PRO A 149 -1.60 11.72 1.21
C PRO A 149 -1.06 10.35 1.65
N ARG A 150 -1.69 9.77 2.67
CA ARG A 150 -1.36 8.45 3.22
C ARG A 150 -2.63 7.76 3.76
N LEU A 151 -2.68 6.44 3.67
CA LEU A 151 -3.80 5.65 4.19
C LEU A 151 -3.83 5.73 5.71
N SER A 152 -4.91 6.22 6.33
CA SER A 152 -5.10 6.14 7.78
C SER A 152 -6.15 5.14 8.23
N LYS A 153 -7.08 4.73 7.36
CA LYS A 153 -8.18 3.83 7.76
C LYS A 153 -8.75 3.01 6.60
N ILE A 154 -9.09 1.76 6.89
CA ILE A 154 -9.95 0.88 6.08
C ILE A 154 -11.18 0.57 6.92
N GLN A 155 -12.35 0.71 6.31
CA GLN A 155 -13.62 0.61 7.03
C GLN A 155 -14.69 0.13 6.04
N GLU A 156 -15.55 -0.76 6.52
CA GLU A 156 -16.76 -1.23 5.85
C GLU A 156 -17.96 -0.64 6.58
N ASP A 157 -18.80 0.11 5.88
CA ASP A 157 -19.85 0.94 6.48
C ASP A 157 -19.34 1.79 7.66
N SER A 158 -19.71 1.39 8.88
CA SER A 158 -19.30 1.99 10.15
C SER A 158 -18.23 1.18 10.91
N GLN A 159 -17.94 -0.05 10.48
CA GLN A 159 -16.95 -0.93 11.11
C GLN A 159 -15.53 -0.60 10.63
N GLY A 160 -14.63 -0.32 11.56
CA GLY A 160 -13.20 -0.19 11.27
C GLY A 160 -12.57 -1.56 11.04
N LEU A 161 -11.98 -1.78 9.87
CA LEU A 161 -11.25 -3.02 9.55
C LEU A 161 -9.76 -2.88 9.85
N LEU A 162 -9.19 -1.70 9.56
CA LEU A 162 -7.79 -1.39 9.80
C LEU A 162 -7.62 0.12 10.06
N GLU A 163 -6.72 0.47 10.95
CA GLU A 163 -6.35 1.85 11.26
C GLU A 163 -4.83 2.00 11.29
N ILE A 164 -4.33 3.08 10.69
CA ILE A 164 -2.91 3.42 10.65
C ILE A 164 -2.72 4.78 11.30
N THR A 165 -1.96 4.78 12.39
CA THR A 165 -1.56 5.98 13.12
C THR A 165 -0.09 6.23 12.88
N TYR A 166 0.22 7.40 12.31
CA TYR A 166 1.59 7.81 12.01
C TYR A 166 2.07 8.79 13.07
N SER A 167 3.28 8.58 13.56
CA SER A 167 4.04 9.53 14.37
C SER A 167 5.44 9.70 13.78
N GLU A 168 6.25 10.57 14.38
CA GLU A 168 7.62 10.84 13.91
C GLU A 168 8.50 9.58 13.92
N HIS A 169 8.39 8.76 14.97
CA HIS A 169 9.28 7.61 15.19
C HIS A 169 8.57 6.25 15.16
N GLU A 170 7.24 6.25 15.07
CA GLU A 170 6.45 5.02 15.13
C GLU A 170 5.24 5.09 14.20
N VAL A 171 4.97 3.99 13.49
CA VAL A 171 3.69 3.79 12.80
C VAL A 171 2.99 2.59 13.40
N ARG A 172 1.79 2.80 13.92
CA ARG A 172 0.93 1.76 14.46
C ARG A 172 -0.10 1.35 13.42
N ILE A 173 -0.17 0.07 13.11
CA ILE A 173 -1.13 -0.49 12.15
C ILE A 173 -2.00 -1.51 12.89
N ALA A 174 -3.21 -1.10 13.28
CA ALA A 174 -4.13 -1.90 14.08
C ALA A 174 -5.20 -2.55 13.19
N ARG A 175 -5.39 -3.86 13.34
CA ARG A 175 -6.51 -4.62 12.73
C ARG A 175 -7.67 -4.66 13.72
N ALA A 176 -8.90 -4.58 13.23
CA ALA A 176 -10.12 -4.52 14.05
C ALA A 176 -10.00 -3.53 15.23
N PRO A 177 -9.68 -2.25 14.95
CA PRO A 177 -9.41 -1.26 16.00
C PRO A 177 -10.62 -1.09 16.93
N ASN A 178 -10.37 -0.85 18.22
CA ASN A 178 -11.38 -0.70 19.28
C ASN A 178 -12.16 -2.00 19.59
N THR A 179 -11.58 -3.16 19.30
CA THR A 179 -12.11 -4.46 19.68
C THR A 179 -11.13 -5.20 20.58
N SER A 180 -11.59 -6.25 21.28
CA SER A 180 -10.70 -7.12 22.06
C SER A 180 -9.74 -7.95 21.20
N GLU A 181 -9.93 -7.98 19.88
CA GLU A 181 -9.10 -8.70 18.92
C GLU A 181 -7.98 -7.82 18.33
N GLU A 182 -7.87 -6.56 18.80
CA GLU A 182 -6.89 -5.61 18.28
C GLU A 182 -5.45 -6.10 18.51
N THR A 183 -4.78 -6.46 17.43
CA THR A 183 -3.38 -6.87 17.41
C THR A 183 -2.61 -6.02 16.39
N PRO A 184 -1.81 -5.04 16.85
CA PRO A 184 -1.18 -4.08 15.96
C PRO A 184 0.19 -4.56 15.46
N PHE A 185 0.55 -4.18 14.24
CA PHE A 185 1.95 -4.05 13.88
C PHE A 185 2.47 -2.71 14.40
N ILE A 186 3.72 -2.69 14.88
CA ILE A 186 4.41 -1.47 15.28
C ILE A 186 5.67 -1.32 14.44
N LEU A 187 5.72 -0.28 13.62
CA LEU A 187 6.86 0.05 12.77
C LEU A 187 7.67 1.13 13.46
N THR A 188 8.89 0.82 13.89
CA THR A 188 9.78 1.80 14.51
C THR A 188 10.73 2.40 13.48
N ARG A 189 10.78 3.72 13.45
CA ARG A 189 11.59 4.52 12.52
C ARG A 189 12.72 5.22 13.27
N ARG A 190 13.88 5.32 12.62
CA ARG A 190 15.02 6.13 13.08
C ARG A 190 15.71 6.74 11.88
N ASN A 191 15.94 8.06 11.91
CA ASN A 191 16.59 8.81 10.82
C ASN A 191 15.98 8.48 9.46
N ASP A 192 14.64 8.57 9.36
CA ASP A 192 13.86 8.27 8.15
C ASP A 192 13.97 6.83 7.62
N ARG A 193 14.52 5.89 8.39
CA ARG A 193 14.59 4.47 8.03
C ARG A 193 13.71 3.62 8.94
N LEU A 194 13.05 2.60 8.39
CA LEU A 194 12.32 1.59 9.16
C LEU A 194 13.30 0.58 9.75
N VAL A 195 13.53 0.64 11.06
CA VAL A 195 14.54 -0.21 11.72
C VAL A 195 13.95 -1.46 12.35
N GLU A 196 12.66 -1.45 12.67
CA GLU A 196 12.00 -2.57 13.33
C GLU A 196 10.51 -2.64 12.97
N VAL A 197 10.00 -3.87 12.84
CA VAL A 197 8.56 -4.19 12.72
C VAL A 197 8.22 -5.20 13.81
N LEU A 198 7.46 -4.78 14.81
CA LEU A 198 6.83 -5.65 15.80
C LEU A 198 5.60 -6.33 15.20
N LEU A 199 5.50 -7.65 15.42
CA LEU A 199 4.40 -8.47 14.91
C LEU A 199 3.19 -8.44 15.83
N PRO A 200 1.98 -8.64 15.27
CA PRO A 200 0.72 -8.71 16.01
C PRO A 200 0.57 -10.09 16.70
N THR A 201 1.54 -10.46 17.53
CA THR A 201 1.63 -11.74 18.25
C THR A 201 1.86 -11.52 19.74
N GLU A 202 1.33 -12.40 20.60
CA GLU A 202 1.52 -12.31 22.06
C GLU A 202 3.00 -12.33 22.47
N ASP A 203 3.82 -13.10 21.75
CA ASP A 203 5.26 -13.25 22.01
C ASP A 203 6.10 -12.01 21.67
N LYS A 204 5.48 -10.93 21.16
CA LYS A 204 6.14 -9.67 20.77
C LYS A 204 7.37 -9.90 19.87
N LEU A 205 7.26 -10.84 18.94
CA LEU A 205 8.28 -11.08 17.93
C LEU A 205 8.46 -9.81 17.08
N SER A 206 9.70 -9.50 16.72
CA SER A 206 10.01 -8.38 15.84
C SER A 206 11.00 -8.77 14.73
N TRP A 207 10.89 -8.09 13.60
CA TRP A 207 11.91 -8.09 12.56
C TRP A 207 12.69 -6.80 12.61
N LYS A 208 14.02 -6.92 12.57
CA LYS A 208 14.94 -5.78 12.54
C LYS A 208 15.59 -5.68 11.17
N PHE A 209 15.80 -4.46 10.72
CA PHE A 209 16.41 -4.15 9.43
C PHE A 209 17.72 -3.41 9.65
N GLU A 210 18.75 -3.86 8.94
CA GLU A 210 20.06 -3.22 8.86
C GLU A 210 20.25 -2.74 7.42
N PHE A 211 20.76 -1.52 7.26
CA PHE A 211 20.91 -0.82 5.98
C PHE A 211 22.33 -0.27 5.84
#